data_AF-A0A821GB53-F1
#
_entry.id   AF-A0A821GB53-F1
#
_cell.length_a   1.000
_cell.length_b   1.000
_cell.length_c   1.000
_cell.angle_alpha   90.00
_cell.angle_beta   90.00
_cell.angle_gamma   90.00
#
_symmetry.space_group_name_H-M   'P 1'
#
loop_
_entity.id
_entity.type
_entity.pdbx_description
1 polymer ?
#
loop_
_entity_poly.entity_id
_entity_poly.type
_entity_poly.pdbx_seq_one_letter_code
_entity_poly.pdbx_strand_id
1 'polypeptide(L)'
;MENQDGTLFTTVYQKPSYEPYYLPFSSIHPLHMKNNIPFTMLLRAIRYCSTYQTYLNEREKLRMALMLNKYPNKLIEGQFNNVLLKCAIDHPLAIRNYNRYRQKVIDSPIKEKVDIDYESVMFVHFTYCSTMKTFPVEFHLLWNKYIGESPINEVRPILGTRNVKNLQRCLALTI
;
A
#
# COMPACT_ATOMS: atom_id res chain seq x y z
N MET A 1 -1.63 -13.99 22.32
CA MET A 1 -0.38 -14.75 22.19
C MET A 1 -0.46 -15.83 23.23
N GLU A 2 -0.26 -17.08 22.82
CA GLU A 2 -0.33 -18.24 23.68
C GLU A 2 0.97 -19.01 23.56
N ASN A 3 1.51 -19.48 24.68
CA ASN A 3 2.63 -20.40 24.69
C ASN A 3 2.05 -21.80 24.88
N GLN A 4 2.18 -22.66 23.87
CA GLN A 4 1.79 -24.06 23.94
C GLN A 4 3.04 -24.89 23.75
N ASP A 5 3.45 -25.60 24.80
CA ASP A 5 4.61 -26.51 24.80
C ASP A 5 5.93 -25.86 24.32
N GLY A 6 6.17 -24.61 24.72
CA GLY A 6 7.37 -23.86 24.34
C GLY A 6 7.30 -23.21 22.95
N THR A 7 6.18 -23.37 22.24
CA THR A 7 5.94 -22.74 20.95
C THR A 7 5.00 -21.53 21.09
N LEU A 8 5.43 -20.37 20.58
CA LEU A 8 4.64 -19.16 20.60
C LEU A 8 3.62 -19.14 19.44
N PHE A 9 2.35 -19.10 19.79
CA PHE A 9 1.23 -18.93 18.87
C PHE A 9 0.72 -17.49 18.92
N THR A 10 0.70 -16.83 17.77
CA THR A 10 0.27 -15.45 17.61
C THR A 10 -0.94 -15.35 16.69
N THR A 11 -1.73 -14.30 16.93
CA THR A 11 -2.88 -13.88 16.13
C THR A 11 -2.87 -12.36 16.03
N VAL A 12 -3.71 -11.78 15.17
CA VAL A 12 -3.90 -10.33 15.14
C VAL A 12 -4.55 -9.88 16.44
N TYR A 13 -3.82 -9.14 17.26
CA TYR A 13 -4.35 -8.59 18.50
C TYR A 13 -5.35 -7.46 18.22
N GLN A 14 -6.53 -7.56 18.81
CA GLN A 14 -7.55 -6.52 18.84
C GLN A 14 -7.70 -6.02 20.27
N LYS A 15 -7.72 -4.71 20.47
CA LYS A 15 -7.98 -4.12 21.79
C LYS A 15 -9.41 -4.47 22.23
N PRO A 16 -9.71 -4.58 23.54
CA PRO A 16 -11.08 -4.84 24.01
C PRO A 16 -12.11 -3.82 23.52
N SER A 17 -11.70 -2.57 23.31
CA SER A 17 -12.52 -1.48 22.76
C SER A 17 -12.53 -1.43 21.23
N TYR A 18 -12.05 -2.49 20.57
CA TYR A 18 -11.96 -2.52 19.10
C TYR A 18 -13.36 -2.68 18.51
N GLU A 19 -13.76 -1.68 17.75
CA GLU A 19 -14.90 -1.79 16.84
C GLU A 19 -14.38 -2.18 15.44
N PRO A 20 -15.16 -2.93 14.64
CA PRO A 20 -14.83 -3.26 13.25
C PRO A 20 -15.00 -2.04 12.33
N TYR A 21 -14.56 -0.87 12.78
CA TYR A 21 -14.65 0.40 12.09
C TYR A 21 -13.33 0.68 11.36
N TYR A 22 -13.35 0.48 10.05
CA TYR A 22 -12.31 0.99 9.17
C TYR A 22 -12.77 2.31 8.58
N LEU A 23 -11.83 3.04 7.97
CA LEU A 23 -12.17 4.22 7.20
C LEU A 23 -13.26 3.89 6.15
N PRO A 24 -14.48 4.46 6.25
CA PRO A 24 -15.57 4.12 5.34
C PRO A 24 -15.21 4.43 3.89
N PHE A 25 -15.63 3.57 2.96
CA PHE A 25 -15.27 3.73 1.55
C PHE A 25 -15.86 5.02 0.93
N SER A 26 -17.02 5.46 1.42
CA SER A 26 -17.69 6.71 1.02
C SER A 26 -17.05 7.99 1.58
N SER A 27 -16.07 7.89 2.48
CA SER A 27 -15.44 9.06 3.08
C SER A 27 -14.65 9.90 2.05
N ILE A 28 -14.44 11.18 2.35
CA ILE A 28 -13.74 12.17 1.50
C ILE A 28 -12.21 11.94 1.37
N HIS A 29 -11.70 10.85 1.94
CA HIS A 29 -10.27 10.56 1.93
C HIS A 29 -9.77 10.13 0.53
N PRO A 30 -8.48 10.36 0.22
CA PRO A 30 -7.88 9.91 -1.02
C PRO A 30 -8.14 8.42 -1.31
N LEU A 31 -8.49 8.11 -2.56
CA LEU A 31 -8.86 6.75 -2.95
C LEU A 31 -7.71 5.75 -2.73
N HIS A 32 -6.46 6.16 -2.93
CA HIS A 32 -5.30 5.28 -2.72
C HIS A 32 -5.17 4.82 -1.27
N MET A 33 -5.52 5.66 -0.28
CA MET A 33 -5.50 5.28 1.13
C MET A 33 -6.53 4.20 1.41
N LYS A 34 -7.78 4.43 0.97
CA LYS A 34 -8.89 3.49 1.13
C LYS A 34 -8.56 2.16 0.44
N ASN A 35 -8.14 2.20 -0.81
CA ASN A 35 -7.78 1.01 -1.58
C ASN A 35 -6.64 0.19 -0.94
N ASN A 36 -5.75 0.82 -0.18
CA ASN A 36 -4.63 0.14 0.46
C ASN A 36 -5.00 -0.53 1.79
N ILE A 37 -6.15 -0.20 2.40
CA ILE A 37 -6.57 -0.79 3.67
C ILE A 37 -6.75 -2.31 3.56
N PRO A 38 -7.51 -2.86 2.60
CA PRO A 38 -7.65 -4.32 2.46
C PRO A 38 -6.31 -5.04 2.27
N PHE A 39 -5.41 -4.45 1.48
CA PHE A 39 -4.08 -5.01 1.21
C PHE A 39 -3.26 -5.10 2.50
N THR A 40 -3.15 -4.00 3.24
CA THR A 40 -2.33 -3.94 4.45
C THR A 40 -2.88 -4.82 5.57
N MET A 41 -4.20 -4.92 5.70
CA MET A 41 -4.84 -5.77 6.71
C MET A 41 -4.61 -7.26 6.45
N LEU A 42 -4.81 -7.73 5.21
CA LEU A 42 -4.55 -9.15 4.90
C LEU A 42 -3.06 -9.49 5.05
N LEU A 43 -2.17 -8.59 4.62
CA LEU A 43 -0.73 -8.77 4.79
C LEU A 43 -0.34 -8.92 6.26
N ARG A 44 -0.98 -8.16 7.17
CA ARG A 44 -0.81 -8.31 8.62
C ARG A 44 -1.36 -9.64 9.13
N ALA A 45 -2.53 -10.08 8.65
CA ALA A 45 -3.09 -11.37 9.02
C ALA A 45 -2.15 -12.53 8.66
N ILE A 46 -1.55 -12.51 7.46
CA ILE A 46 -0.57 -13.52 7.06
C ILE A 46 0.67 -13.52 7.97
N ARG A 47 1.19 -12.34 8.33
CA ARG A 47 2.37 -12.23 9.22
C ARG A 47 2.08 -12.68 10.65
N TYR A 48 0.95 -12.28 11.21
CA TYR A 48 0.71 -12.43 12.65
C TYR A 48 0.04 -13.73 13.04
N CYS A 49 -0.81 -14.32 12.20
CA CYS A 49 -1.45 -15.60 12.52
C CYS A 49 -0.44 -16.74 12.42
N SER A 50 -0.20 -17.50 13.50
CA SER A 50 0.76 -18.62 13.47
C SER A 50 0.21 -19.86 12.75
N THR A 51 -1.11 -19.98 12.61
CA THR A 51 -1.75 -21.17 12.04
C THR A 51 -2.67 -20.80 10.88
N TYR A 52 -2.87 -21.74 9.97
CA TYR A 52 -3.78 -21.57 8.84
C TYR A 52 -5.22 -21.28 9.31
N GLN A 53 -5.67 -21.94 10.38
CA GLN A 53 -7.02 -21.73 10.91
C GLN A 53 -7.20 -20.33 11.49
N THR A 54 -6.21 -19.83 12.24
CA THR A 54 -6.29 -18.46 12.78
C THR A 54 -6.21 -17.41 11.68
N TYR A 55 -5.43 -17.66 10.62
CA TYR A 55 -5.43 -16.83 9.41
C TYR A 55 -6.79 -16.81 8.70
N LEU A 56 -7.41 -17.98 8.49
CA LEU A 56 -8.74 -18.05 7.86
C LEU A 56 -9.79 -17.27 8.65
N ASN A 57 -9.82 -17.48 9.96
CA ASN A 57 -10.75 -16.77 10.84
C ASN A 57 -10.51 -15.25 10.76
N GLU A 58 -9.25 -14.80 10.74
CA GLU A 58 -8.92 -13.39 10.61
C GLU A 58 -9.29 -12.83 9.23
N ARG A 59 -9.03 -13.57 8.15
CA ARG A 59 -9.41 -13.18 6.78
C ARG A 59 -10.91 -12.95 6.66
N GLU A 60 -11.73 -13.84 7.23
CA GLU A 60 -13.19 -13.68 7.21
C GLU A 60 -13.66 -12.49 8.07
N LYS A 61 -13.08 -12.29 9.26
CA LYS A 61 -13.34 -11.09 10.08
C LYS A 61 -13.03 -9.80 9.32
N LEU A 62 -11.86 -9.75 8.66
CA LEU A 62 -11.45 -8.61 7.84
C LEU A 62 -12.43 -8.36 6.69
N ARG A 63 -12.81 -9.42 5.96
CA ARG A 63 -13.77 -9.33 4.85
C ARG A 63 -15.11 -8.78 5.32
N MET A 64 -15.66 -9.29 6.43
CA MET A 64 -16.89 -8.78 7.02
C MET A 64 -16.77 -7.31 7.43
N ALA A 65 -15.72 -6.95 8.16
CA ALA A 65 -15.49 -5.57 8.60
C ALA A 65 -15.35 -4.61 7.40
N LEU A 66 -14.63 -4.97 6.34
CA LEU A 66 -14.53 -4.16 5.13
C LEU A 66 -15.89 -3.99 4.42
N MET A 67 -16.70 -5.04 4.35
CA MET A 67 -18.05 -4.96 3.79
C MET A 67 -18.98 -4.06 4.61
N LEU A 68 -18.91 -4.10 5.95
CA LEU A 68 -19.62 -3.19 6.85
C LEU A 68 -19.24 -1.73 6.58
N ASN A 69 -17.96 -1.47 6.30
CA ASN A 69 -17.42 -0.17 5.92
C ASN A 69 -17.60 0.20 4.43
N LYS A 70 -18.51 -0.50 3.73
CA LYS A 70 -18.96 -0.23 2.35
C LYS A 70 -17.88 -0.38 1.28
N TYR A 71 -16.85 -1.18 1.52
CA TYR A 71 -15.86 -1.52 0.49
C TYR A 71 -16.49 -2.44 -0.58
N PRO A 72 -16.30 -2.16 -1.89
CA PRO A 72 -16.79 -3.04 -2.94
C PRO A 72 -16.14 -4.42 -2.87
N ASN A 73 -16.93 -5.49 -2.94
CA ASN A 73 -16.42 -6.87 -2.87
C ASN A 73 -15.32 -7.17 -3.91
N LYS A 74 -15.48 -6.67 -5.14
CA LYS A 74 -14.46 -6.80 -6.21
C LYS A 74 -13.13 -6.14 -5.82
N LEU A 75 -13.17 -5.01 -5.11
CA LEU A 75 -11.97 -4.33 -4.63
C LEU A 75 -11.29 -5.12 -3.51
N ILE A 76 -12.07 -5.67 -2.57
CA ILE A 76 -11.55 -6.49 -1.47
C ILE A 76 -10.79 -7.70 -2.04
N GLU A 77 -11.44 -8.47 -2.91
CA GLU A 77 -10.81 -9.66 -3.52
C GLU A 77 -9.63 -9.30 -4.41
N GLY A 78 -9.73 -8.20 -5.18
CA GLY A 78 -8.61 -7.70 -5.98
C GLY A 78 -7.38 -7.37 -5.12
N GLN A 79 -7.58 -6.70 -3.98
CA GLN A 79 -6.48 -6.38 -3.07
C GLN A 79 -5.95 -7.62 -2.33
N PHE A 80 -6.82 -8.57 -1.98
CA PHE A 80 -6.39 -9.84 -1.39
C PHE A 80 -5.49 -10.61 -2.36
N ASN A 81 -5.89 -10.71 -3.63
CA ASN A 81 -5.07 -11.31 -4.67
C ASN A 81 -3.75 -10.55 -4.88
N ASN A 82 -3.78 -9.21 -4.84
CA ASN A 82 -2.55 -8.40 -4.92
C ASN A 82 -1.56 -8.73 -3.81
N VAL A 83 -2.01 -9.00 -2.57
CA VAL A 83 -1.13 -9.43 -1.48
C VAL A 83 -0.46 -10.75 -1.83
N LEU A 84 -1.23 -11.74 -2.30
CA LEU A 84 -0.71 -13.06 -2.67
C LEU A 84 0.34 -12.94 -3.78
N LEU A 85 0.03 -12.19 -4.84
CA LEU A 85 0.97 -11.93 -5.94
C LEU A 85 2.24 -11.21 -5.44
N LYS A 86 2.09 -10.16 -4.62
CA LYS A 86 3.23 -9.38 -4.10
C LYS A 86 4.15 -10.21 -3.22
N CYS A 87 3.60 -11.17 -2.49
CA CYS A 87 4.33 -12.08 -1.62
C CYS A 87 4.85 -13.33 -2.34
N ALA A 88 4.73 -13.40 -3.68
CA ALA A 88 5.09 -14.57 -4.48
C ALA A 88 4.42 -15.86 -3.97
N ILE A 89 3.15 -15.75 -3.57
CA ILE A 89 2.30 -16.88 -3.19
C ILE A 89 1.59 -17.35 -4.46
N ASP A 90 2.21 -18.33 -5.11
CA ASP A 90 1.83 -18.91 -6.41
C ASP A 90 0.72 -19.98 -6.32
N HIS A 91 0.44 -20.46 -5.10
CA HIS A 91 -0.60 -21.46 -4.84
C HIS A 91 -1.56 -20.96 -3.76
N PRO A 92 -2.84 -21.38 -3.77
CA PRO A 92 -3.76 -21.11 -2.68
C PRO A 92 -3.17 -21.52 -1.34
N LEU A 93 -3.29 -20.63 -0.35
CA LEU A 93 -2.90 -20.93 1.03
C LEU A 93 -3.80 -22.05 1.55
N ALA A 94 -3.17 -23.06 2.12
CA ALA A 94 -3.78 -24.24 2.70
C ALA A 94 -2.97 -24.67 3.93
N ILE A 95 -3.56 -25.52 4.77
CA ILE A 95 -2.91 -25.97 6.01
C ILE A 95 -1.49 -26.52 5.79
N ARG A 96 -1.29 -27.27 4.70
CA ARG A 96 -0.01 -27.90 4.33
C ARG A 96 1.10 -26.94 3.90
N ASN A 97 0.76 -25.75 3.41
CA ASN A 97 1.74 -24.82 2.82
C ASN A 97 1.79 -23.45 3.53
N TYR A 98 0.86 -23.18 4.45
CA TYR A 98 0.68 -21.88 5.08
C TYR A 98 1.95 -21.39 5.79
N ASN A 99 2.54 -22.22 6.66
CA ASN A 99 3.73 -21.83 7.43
C ASN A 99 4.91 -21.48 6.54
N ARG A 100 5.09 -22.22 5.42
CA ARG A 100 6.14 -21.94 4.44
C ARG A 100 5.97 -20.55 3.81
N TYR A 101 4.76 -20.20 3.37
CA TYR A 101 4.51 -18.87 2.78
C TYR A 101 4.52 -17.77 3.81
N ARG A 102 3.96 -17.99 5.00
CA ARG A 102 4.02 -17.05 6.12
C ARG A 102 5.46 -16.69 6.45
N GLN A 103 6.34 -17.69 6.55
CA GLN A 103 7.76 -17.45 6.84
C GLN A 103 8.41 -16.56 5.77
N LYS A 104 8.15 -16.83 4.48
CA LYS A 104 8.59 -15.94 3.39
C LYS A 104 8.10 -14.49 3.53
N VAL A 105 6.88 -14.28 4.01
CA VAL A 105 6.31 -12.94 4.21
C VAL A 105 6.95 -12.22 5.41
N ILE A 106 7.35 -12.98 6.43
CA ILE A 106 8.07 -12.45 7.61
C ILE A 106 9.50 -12.10 7.23
N ASP A 107 10.18 -12.99 6.52
CA ASP A 107 11.57 -12.85 6.10
C ASP A 107 11.75 -11.88 4.93
N SER A 108 10.63 -11.38 4.37
CA SER A 108 10.66 -10.41 3.28
C SER A 108 11.46 -9.18 3.73
N PRO A 109 12.54 -8.80 3.01
CA PRO A 109 13.43 -7.75 3.44
C PRO A 109 12.65 -6.45 3.59
N ILE A 110 12.89 -5.77 4.71
CA ILE A 110 12.44 -4.40 4.87
C ILE A 110 13.12 -3.62 3.75
N LYS A 111 12.34 -3.08 2.81
CA LYS A 111 12.88 -2.14 1.84
C LYS A 111 13.29 -0.91 2.63
N GLU A 112 14.57 -0.80 2.93
CA GLU A 112 15.14 0.43 3.43
C GLU A 112 14.78 1.54 2.45
N LYS A 113 14.24 2.62 3.00
CA LYS A 113 14.00 3.81 2.19
C LYS A 113 15.39 4.26 1.77
N VAL A 114 15.66 4.25 0.46
CA VAL A 114 16.92 4.77 -0.09
C VAL A 114 17.11 6.16 0.49
N ASP A 115 18.23 6.38 1.17
CA ASP A 115 18.54 7.69 1.70
C ASP A 115 18.68 8.65 0.53
N ILE A 116 17.99 9.78 0.60
CA ILE A 116 18.00 10.75 -0.47
C ILE A 116 18.95 11.84 -0.04
N ASP A 117 20.03 11.98 -0.79
CA ASP A 117 20.92 13.13 -0.64
C ASP A 117 20.21 14.39 -1.15
N TYR A 118 19.75 15.22 -0.22
CA TYR A 118 19.05 16.47 -0.53
C TYR A 118 20.01 17.58 -1.00
N GLU A 119 21.32 17.39 -0.94
CA GLU A 119 22.30 18.34 -1.48
C GLU A 119 22.44 18.17 -3.00
N SER A 120 22.36 16.93 -3.49
CA SER A 120 22.45 16.61 -4.93
C SER A 120 21.10 16.34 -5.61
N VAL A 121 19.97 16.37 -4.89
CA VAL A 121 18.65 16.05 -5.44
C VAL A 121 17.63 17.16 -5.20
N MET A 122 16.96 17.58 -6.28
CA MET A 122 15.83 18.51 -6.22
C MET A 122 14.52 17.81 -6.57
N PHE A 123 13.53 17.86 -5.68
CA PHE A 123 12.18 17.35 -5.97
C PHE A 123 11.30 18.39 -6.63
N VAL A 124 10.84 18.09 -7.84
CA VAL A 124 9.92 18.95 -8.60
C VAL A 124 8.56 18.29 -8.64
N HIS A 125 7.60 18.84 -7.91
CA HIS A 125 6.24 18.35 -7.91
C HIS A 125 5.37 19.13 -8.90
N PHE A 126 4.67 18.44 -9.78
CA PHE A 126 3.71 19.06 -10.70
C PHE A 126 2.34 18.39 -10.64
N THR A 127 1.32 19.17 -10.97
CA THR A 127 -0.05 18.70 -11.12
C THR A 127 -0.19 18.02 -12.46
N TYR A 128 -0.43 16.71 -12.47
CA TYR A 128 -0.59 15.98 -13.72
C TYR A 128 -1.96 16.28 -14.36
N CYS A 129 -1.95 16.81 -15.58
CA CYS A 129 -3.11 16.90 -16.47
C CYS A 129 -2.83 16.17 -17.78
N SER A 130 -3.88 15.80 -18.52
CA SER A 130 -3.76 15.00 -19.76
C SER A 130 -2.92 15.67 -20.85
N THR A 131 -2.82 17.00 -20.83
CA THR A 131 -2.00 17.80 -21.74
C THR A 131 -0.52 17.82 -21.33
N MET A 132 -0.18 17.48 -20.08
CA MET A 132 1.19 17.41 -19.55
C MET A 132 1.81 16.00 -19.61
N LYS A 133 1.32 15.13 -20.51
CA LYS A 133 1.88 13.77 -20.68
C LYS A 133 3.36 13.77 -21.06
N THR A 134 3.78 14.73 -21.88
CA THR A 134 5.16 14.88 -22.36
C THR A 134 6.03 15.72 -21.42
N PHE A 135 5.43 16.35 -20.41
CA PHE A 135 6.13 17.27 -19.50
C PHE A 135 7.38 16.65 -18.87
N PRO A 136 7.40 15.39 -18.39
CA PRO A 136 8.63 14.85 -17.81
C PRO A 136 9.80 14.80 -18.80
N VAL A 137 9.51 14.42 -20.05
CA VAL A 137 10.53 14.33 -21.10
C VAL A 137 11.01 15.73 -21.46
N GLU A 138 10.08 16.66 -21.71
CA GLU A 138 10.40 18.04 -22.07
C GLU A 138 11.16 18.77 -20.96
N PHE A 139 10.78 18.57 -19.70
CA PHE A 139 11.48 19.14 -18.55
C PHE A 139 12.93 18.66 -18.49
N HIS A 140 13.19 17.36 -18.65
CA HIS A 140 14.56 16.84 -18.62
C HIS A 140 15.38 17.32 -19.83
N LEU A 141 14.78 17.47 -21.01
CA LEU A 141 15.44 18.08 -22.17
C LEU A 141 15.84 19.54 -21.88
N LEU A 142 14.93 20.32 -21.31
CA LEU A 142 15.21 21.71 -20.93
C LEU A 142 16.25 21.80 -19.81
N TRP A 143 16.15 20.94 -18.80
CA TRP A 143 17.12 20.87 -17.70
C TRP A 143 18.52 20.60 -18.23
N ASN A 144 18.69 19.58 -19.07
CA ASN A 144 20.01 19.26 -19.64
C ASN A 144 20.53 20.39 -20.53
N LYS A 145 19.66 21.00 -21.34
CA LYS A 145 20.04 22.07 -22.27
C LYS A 145 20.55 23.33 -21.55
N TYR A 146 19.89 23.72 -20.46
CA TYR A 146 20.18 25.01 -19.80
C TYR A 146 21.00 24.87 -18.52
N ILE A 147 20.92 23.73 -17.85
CA ILE A 147 21.54 23.50 -16.53
C ILE A 147 22.71 22.50 -16.62
N GLY A 148 22.84 21.73 -17.71
CA GLY A 148 23.92 20.74 -17.87
C GLY A 148 25.34 21.32 -17.79
N GLU A 149 25.50 22.60 -18.16
CA GLU A 149 26.78 23.33 -18.11
C GLU A 149 26.86 24.34 -16.94
N SER A 150 25.85 24.36 -16.07
CA SER A 150 25.75 25.28 -14.93
C SER A 150 26.52 24.75 -13.70
N PRO A 151 26.94 25.61 -12.75
CA PRO A 151 27.51 25.17 -11.46
C PRO A 151 26.60 24.26 -10.62
N ILE A 152 25.31 24.17 -10.97
CA ILE A 152 24.34 23.26 -10.33
C ILE A 152 24.04 22.01 -11.19
N ASN A 153 24.89 21.67 -12.16
CA ASN A 153 24.71 20.50 -13.02
C ASN A 153 24.74 19.16 -12.25
N GLU A 154 25.35 19.13 -11.07
CA GLU A 154 25.35 18.00 -10.15
C GLU A 154 23.98 17.77 -9.50
N VAL A 155 23.09 18.78 -9.50
CA VAL A 155 21.73 18.66 -8.97
C VAL A 155 20.86 17.85 -9.93
N ARG A 156 20.41 16.69 -9.47
CA ARG A 156 19.49 15.82 -10.20
C ARG A 156 18.04 16.13 -9.85
N PRO A 157 17.22 16.60 -10.80
CA PRO A 157 15.82 16.81 -10.56
C PRO A 157 15.07 15.46 -10.58
N ILE A 158 14.23 15.23 -9.56
CA ILE A 158 13.29 14.11 -9.50
C ILE A 158 11.88 14.67 -9.62
N LEU A 159 11.20 14.32 -10.71
CA LEU A 159 9.83 14.75 -10.97
C LEU A 159 8.83 13.85 -10.23
N GLY A 160 7.95 14.46 -9.45
CA GLY A 160 6.82 13.82 -8.78
C GLY A 160 5.49 14.35 -9.28
N THR A 161 4.52 13.48 -9.54
CA THR A 161 3.16 13.90 -9.88
C THR A 161 2.30 14.01 -8.63
N ARG A 162 1.60 15.14 -8.45
CA ARG A 162 0.47 15.23 -7.52
C ARG A 162 -0.81 14.87 -8.27
N ASN A 163 -1.50 13.82 -7.84
CA ASN A 163 -2.73 13.37 -8.49
C ASN A 163 -3.93 14.19 -7.99
N VAL A 164 -4.53 14.97 -8.90
CA VAL A 164 -5.56 15.99 -8.59
C VAL A 164 -6.99 15.44 -8.67
N LYS A 165 -7.17 14.13 -8.93
CA LYS A 165 -8.52 13.51 -9.02
C LYS A 165 -9.40 13.77 -7.79
N ASN A 166 -8.81 14.00 -6.62
CA ASN A 166 -9.56 14.35 -5.40
C ASN A 166 -10.05 15.81 -5.42
N LEU A 167 -9.25 16.76 -5.89
CA LEU A 167 -9.62 18.19 -5.95
C LEU A 167 -10.74 18.44 -6.98
N GLN A 168 -10.67 17.79 -8.14
CA GLN A 168 -11.74 17.87 -9.15
C GLN A 168 -13.07 17.29 -8.65
N ARG A 169 -13.04 16.20 -7.86
CA ARG A 169 -14.25 15.65 -7.23
C ARG A 169 -14.82 16.58 -6.16
N CYS A 170 -13.97 17.24 -5.37
CA CYS A 170 -14.43 18.22 -4.38
C CYS A 170 -15.08 19.45 -5.03
N LEU A 171 -14.52 19.94 -6.13
CA LEU A 171 -15.08 21.07 -6.88
C LEU A 171 -16.38 20.71 -7.63
N ALA A 172 -16.56 19.44 -8.01
CA ALA A 172 -17.77 18.95 -8.68
C ALA A 172 -18.94 18.63 -7.72
N LEU A 173 -18.71 18.60 -6.40
CA LEU A 173 -19.73 18.37 -5.37
C LEU A 173 -20.27 19.67 -4.76
N THR A 174 -19.94 20.83 -5.34
CA THR A 174 -20.39 22.17 -4.89
C THR A 174 -21.34 22.83 -5.89
N ILE A 175 -22.08 22.03 -6.68
CA ILE A 175 -23.18 22.48 -7.54
C ILE A 175 -24.42 21.68 -7.18
#